data_AF-L7UJT2-F1
#
_entry.id   AF-L7UJT2-F1
#
_cell.length_a   1.000
_cell.length_b   1.000
_cell.length_c   1.000
_cell.angle_alpha   90.00
_cell.angle_beta   90.00
_cell.angle_gamma   90.00
#
_symmetry.space_group_name_H-M   'P 1'
#
loop_
_entity.id
_entity.type
_entity.pdbx_description
1 polymer ?
#
loop_
_entity_poly.entity_id
_entity_poly.type
_entity_poly.pdbx_seq_one_letter_code
_entity_poly.pdbx_strand_id
1 'polypeptide(L)'
;MSRAFPGIAGLDTYALVDGGCRVEVIPSRGALVSRMTVDGDEVLYLDEATVADPAKNVRGGIPVLFPIAGPLPGDTYPADRKSFTMSQHGFARRLPWTVRQAEDSLLVVGLTSSEETRLQFPWDFDAQLTFSLVGTRLTLDFDVENRDTRPLPLHLGFHPYFRVPDAAKAVATVETDATHAWDNFHKREVPFTGFDLTLPEVDLHLRDHSGPGTRLTRGPGARPVHLSWSPEFKLLVVWTLRGKDFVCVEPWTAAGGALATGQGLLHVEPGERASLAFDIEA
;
A
#
# COMPACT_ATOMS: atom_id res chain seq x y z
N MET A 1 -5.04 24.53 -10.11
CA MET A 1 -3.86 23.65 -10.22
C MET A 1 -3.10 23.74 -8.91
N SER A 2 -3.18 22.67 -8.11
CA SER A 2 -2.38 22.57 -6.88
C SER A 2 -0.91 22.55 -7.29
N ARG A 3 -0.12 23.49 -6.76
CA ARG A 3 1.32 23.57 -7.03
C ARG A 3 2.07 22.74 -6.01
N ALA A 4 3.14 22.08 -6.45
CA ALA A 4 4.08 21.47 -5.54
C ALA A 4 4.64 22.51 -4.56
N PHE A 5 4.89 22.07 -3.33
CA PHE A 5 5.61 22.82 -2.31
C PHE A 5 6.78 21.98 -1.79
N PRO A 6 7.87 22.61 -1.29
CA PRO A 6 8.96 21.87 -0.70
C PRO A 6 8.52 21.26 0.63
N GLY A 7 8.41 19.93 0.68
CA GLY A 7 8.03 19.16 1.86
C GLY A 7 9.23 18.59 2.60
N ILE A 8 9.10 17.33 3.05
CA ILE A 8 10.15 16.62 3.79
C ILE A 8 11.44 16.60 2.96
N ALA A 9 12.54 17.02 3.57
CA ALA A 9 13.86 17.13 2.93
C ALA A 9 13.87 17.97 1.62
N GLY A 10 12.91 18.89 1.45
CA GLY A 10 12.80 19.74 0.26
C GLY A 10 12.24 19.02 -0.97
N LEU A 11 11.69 17.81 -0.82
CA LEU A 11 11.07 17.07 -1.91
C LEU A 11 9.76 17.74 -2.36
N ASP A 12 9.55 17.79 -3.67
CA ASP A 12 8.30 18.27 -4.25
C ASP A 12 7.11 17.44 -3.72
N THR A 13 6.23 18.13 -3.00
CA THR A 13 5.09 17.54 -2.32
C THR A 13 3.82 18.22 -2.80
N TYR A 14 2.77 17.43 -3.02
CA TYR A 14 1.46 17.90 -3.44
C TYR A 14 0.46 17.70 -2.31
N ALA A 15 -0.43 18.67 -2.10
CA ALA A 15 -1.49 18.56 -1.12
C ALA A 15 -2.85 18.49 -1.81
N LEU A 16 -3.68 17.57 -1.32
CA LEU A 16 -5.11 17.52 -1.55
C LEU A 16 -5.79 18.08 -0.31
N VAL A 17 -6.77 18.97 -0.46
CA VAL A 17 -7.48 19.59 0.65
C VAL A 17 -8.98 19.64 0.39
N ASP A 18 -9.76 19.16 1.35
CA ASP A 18 -11.21 19.36 1.39
C ASP A 18 -11.66 19.57 2.84
N GLY A 19 -12.25 20.73 3.12
CA GLY A 19 -12.62 21.15 4.47
C GLY A 19 -11.45 21.05 5.46
N GLY A 20 -11.64 20.27 6.52
CA GLY A 20 -10.63 20.00 7.55
C GLY A 20 -9.68 18.84 7.24
N CYS A 21 -9.81 18.19 6.07
CA CYS A 21 -8.95 17.09 5.65
C CYS A 21 -7.85 17.58 4.72
N ARG A 22 -6.61 17.13 4.98
CA ARG A 22 -5.44 17.39 4.15
C ARG A 22 -4.64 16.10 3.95
N VAL A 23 -4.28 15.81 2.71
CA VAL A 23 -3.45 14.66 2.32
C VAL A 23 -2.23 15.16 1.57
N GLU A 24 -1.04 14.67 1.91
CA GLU A 24 0.21 15.07 1.27
C GLU A 24 0.89 13.90 0.56
N VAL A 25 1.20 14.08 -0.72
CA VAL A 25 1.80 13.05 -1.59
C VAL A 25 3.16 13.49 -2.09
N ILE A 26 4.14 12.59 -2.07
CA ILE A 26 5.50 12.78 -2.56
C ILE A 26 5.72 11.87 -3.79
N PRO A 27 5.53 12.37 -5.03
CA PRO A 27 5.62 11.57 -6.24
C PRO A 27 6.99 10.90 -6.43
N SER A 28 8.06 11.61 -6.09
CA SER A 28 9.44 11.14 -6.27
C SER A 28 9.85 9.99 -5.32
N ARG A 29 9.02 9.69 -4.31
CA ARG A 29 9.26 8.60 -3.34
C ARG A 29 8.23 7.49 -3.47
N GLY A 30 7.95 7.06 -4.70
CA GLY A 30 7.02 5.96 -4.97
C GLY A 30 5.55 6.36 -4.85
N ALA A 31 5.21 7.59 -5.25
CA ALA A 31 3.87 8.16 -5.07
C ALA A 31 3.36 8.05 -3.61
N LEU A 32 4.27 8.24 -2.65
CA LEU A 32 3.98 8.03 -1.23
C LEU A 32 2.97 9.06 -0.74
N VAL A 33 1.81 8.59 -0.27
CA VAL A 33 0.98 9.39 0.64
C VAL A 33 1.73 9.46 1.97
N SER A 34 2.32 10.61 2.25
CA SER A 34 3.19 10.85 3.40
C SER A 34 2.41 11.27 4.65
N ARG A 35 1.31 12.01 4.47
CA ARG A 35 0.45 12.47 5.56
C ARG A 35 -1.02 12.44 5.17
N MET A 36 -1.86 12.23 6.17
CA MET A 36 -3.29 12.51 6.14
C MET A 36 -3.67 13.06 7.51
N THR A 37 -4.32 14.22 7.54
CA THR A 37 -4.78 14.88 8.77
C THR A 37 -6.23 15.30 8.64
N VAL A 38 -7.05 15.06 9.66
CA VAL A 38 -8.48 15.43 9.68
C VAL A 38 -8.77 16.23 10.95
N ASP A 39 -9.09 17.51 10.82
CA ASP A 39 -9.38 18.42 11.95
C ASP A 39 -8.30 18.39 13.06
N GLY A 40 -7.03 18.25 12.66
CA GLY A 40 -5.88 18.16 13.57
C GLY A 40 -5.54 16.75 14.07
N ASP A 41 -6.34 15.72 13.76
CA ASP A 41 -6.02 14.33 14.01
C ASP A 41 -5.07 13.79 12.92
N GLU A 42 -3.85 13.39 13.30
CA GLU A 42 -2.91 12.72 12.41
C GLU A 42 -3.33 11.26 12.18
N VAL A 43 -3.79 10.95 10.97
CA VAL A 43 -4.31 9.63 10.60
C VAL A 43 -3.18 8.63 10.33
N LEU A 44 -2.11 9.09 9.68
CA LEU A 44 -0.98 8.26 9.27
C LEU A 44 0.24 8.48 10.17
N TYR A 45 0.97 7.40 10.44
CA TYR A 45 2.30 7.43 11.03
C TYR A 45 3.34 7.65 9.93
N LEU A 46 4.37 8.46 10.20
CA LEU A 46 5.53 8.60 9.33
C LEU A 46 6.83 8.83 10.11
N ASP A 47 7.83 8.01 9.85
CA ASP A 47 9.23 8.30 10.18
C ASP A 47 9.86 9.12 9.05
N GLU A 48 9.83 10.44 9.18
CA GLU A 48 10.32 11.38 8.16
C GLU A 48 11.80 11.18 7.82
N ALA A 49 12.62 10.67 8.75
CA ALA A 49 14.04 10.43 8.49
C ALA A 49 14.22 9.36 7.39
N THR A 50 13.30 8.40 7.30
CA THR A 50 13.32 7.39 6.23
C THR A 50 12.89 7.93 4.88
N VAL A 51 12.11 9.02 4.85
CA VAL A 51 11.77 9.76 3.62
C VAL A 51 12.90 10.72 3.22
N ALA A 52 13.67 11.25 4.17
CA ALA A 52 14.82 12.09 3.87
C ALA A 52 16.00 11.31 3.26
N ASP A 53 16.17 10.04 3.65
CA ASP A 53 17.24 9.17 3.14
C ASP A 53 16.74 8.30 1.96
N PRO A 54 17.21 8.52 0.72
CA PRO A 54 16.81 7.73 -0.45
C PRO A 54 17.30 6.29 -0.43
N ALA A 55 18.29 5.95 0.41
CA ALA A 55 18.77 4.58 0.56
C ALA A 55 17.91 3.74 1.54
N LYS A 56 16.96 4.36 2.25
CA LYS A 56 16.10 3.69 3.23
C LYS A 56 14.74 3.31 2.64
N ASN A 57 14.25 2.16 3.07
CA ASN A 57 12.83 1.86 2.96
C ASN A 57 12.06 2.84 3.85
N VAL A 58 11.06 3.50 3.27
CA VAL A 58 10.17 4.37 4.03
C VAL A 58 9.43 3.56 5.10
N ARG A 59 9.33 4.13 6.31
CA ARG A 59 8.57 3.59 7.44
C ARG A 59 7.44 4.56 7.74
N GLY A 60 6.27 4.29 7.18
CA GLY A 60 5.11 5.17 7.32
C GLY A 60 4.45 5.56 6.01
N GLY A 61 3.39 6.36 6.12
CA GLY A 61 2.58 6.77 4.99
C GLY A 61 1.85 5.59 4.35
N ILE A 62 1.68 5.63 3.02
CA ILE A 62 1.06 4.54 2.24
C ILE A 62 1.99 4.16 1.07
N PRO A 63 2.96 3.25 1.27
CA PRO A 63 3.75 2.68 0.20
C PRO A 63 2.90 1.82 -0.76
N VAL A 64 3.15 1.97 -2.06
CA VAL A 64 2.52 1.18 -3.14
C VAL A 64 3.36 -0.06 -3.43
N LEU A 65 2.76 -1.24 -3.32
CA LEU A 65 3.42 -2.54 -3.51
C LEU A 65 3.07 -3.08 -4.90
N PHE A 66 3.97 -2.86 -5.86
CA PHE A 66 3.82 -3.35 -7.23
C PHE A 66 5.22 -3.56 -7.84
N PRO A 67 5.43 -4.65 -8.61
CA PRO A 67 4.46 -5.66 -9.07
C PRO A 67 4.35 -6.89 -8.16
N ILE A 68 4.77 -6.78 -6.89
CA ILE A 68 4.54 -7.82 -5.87
C ILE A 68 4.21 -7.17 -4.54
N ALA A 69 3.43 -7.87 -3.71
CA ALA A 69 3.29 -7.58 -2.29
C ALA A 69 3.90 -8.72 -1.44
N GLY A 70 4.74 -8.36 -0.47
CA GLY A 70 5.53 -9.32 0.31
C GLY A 70 6.79 -9.81 -0.42
N PRO A 71 7.48 -10.82 0.13
CA PRO A 71 8.70 -11.39 -0.45
C PRO A 71 8.39 -12.46 -1.51
N LEU A 72 9.38 -12.74 -2.36
CA LEU A 72 9.40 -13.95 -3.19
C LEU A 72 10.24 -15.03 -2.51
N PRO A 73 9.95 -16.32 -2.74
CA PRO A 73 10.85 -17.40 -2.35
C PRO A 73 12.24 -17.20 -2.95
N GLY A 74 13.25 -16.97 -2.09
CA GLY A 74 14.62 -16.69 -2.52
C GLY A 74 14.78 -15.42 -3.37
N ASP A 75 13.86 -14.45 -3.24
CA ASP A 75 13.83 -13.20 -4.02
C ASP A 75 13.81 -13.41 -5.55
N THR A 76 13.35 -14.58 -6.02
CA THR A 76 13.32 -14.93 -7.45
C THR A 76 11.97 -15.45 -7.91
N TYR A 77 11.71 -15.32 -9.21
CA TYR A 77 10.56 -15.91 -9.88
C TYR A 77 10.88 -16.23 -11.35
N PRO A 78 10.19 -17.22 -11.96
CA PRO A 78 10.39 -17.56 -13.37
C PRO A 78 9.55 -16.66 -14.29
N ALA A 79 10.17 -16.18 -15.38
CA ALA A 79 9.48 -15.56 -16.51
C ALA A 79 10.31 -15.76 -17.79
N ASP A 80 9.67 -15.92 -18.95
CA ASP A 80 10.35 -16.10 -20.25
C ASP A 80 11.46 -17.16 -20.29
N ARG A 81 11.24 -18.30 -19.60
CA ARG A 81 12.24 -19.37 -19.46
C ARG A 81 13.56 -18.91 -18.79
N LYS A 82 13.54 -17.78 -18.10
CA LYS A 82 14.63 -17.22 -17.29
C LYS A 82 14.16 -17.06 -15.84
N SER A 83 15.11 -16.84 -14.95
CA SER A 83 14.84 -16.43 -13.57
C SER A 83 15.12 -14.95 -13.43
N PHE A 84 14.21 -14.24 -12.77
CA PHE A 84 14.32 -12.81 -12.47
C PHE A 84 14.38 -12.61 -10.95
N THR A 85 15.09 -11.57 -10.52
CA THR A 85 15.21 -11.20 -9.11
C THR A 85 14.37 -9.97 -8.83
N MET A 86 13.67 -9.96 -7.71
CA MET A 86 12.89 -8.80 -7.27
C MET A 86 12.88 -8.71 -5.74
N SER A 87 13.25 -7.55 -5.23
CA SER A 87 13.19 -7.29 -3.79
C SER A 87 11.75 -7.25 -3.28
N GLN A 88 11.57 -7.57 -2.00
CA GLN A 88 10.29 -7.50 -1.30
C GLN A 88 9.49 -6.22 -1.63
N HIS A 89 8.20 -6.39 -1.92
CA HIS A 89 7.25 -5.34 -2.31
C HIS A 89 7.53 -4.62 -3.64
N GLY A 90 8.43 -5.17 -4.47
CA GLY A 90 8.69 -4.67 -5.81
C GLY A 90 9.42 -3.33 -5.84
N PHE A 91 9.16 -2.55 -6.89
CA PHE A 91 9.88 -1.30 -7.17
C PHE A 91 8.99 -0.06 -7.14
N ALA A 92 7.67 -0.19 -7.21
CA ALA A 92 6.75 0.97 -7.28
C ALA A 92 6.93 1.94 -6.11
N ARG A 93 7.11 1.44 -4.88
CA ARG A 93 7.38 2.27 -3.68
C ARG A 93 8.72 3.01 -3.67
N ARG A 94 9.63 2.71 -4.59
CA ARG A 94 11.00 3.27 -4.63
C ARG A 94 11.21 4.22 -5.79
N LEU A 95 10.62 3.91 -6.95
CA LEU A 95 10.82 4.69 -8.16
C LEU A 95 10.04 6.01 -8.10
N PRO A 96 10.55 7.08 -8.74
CA PRO A 96 9.79 8.31 -8.89
C PRO A 96 8.61 8.10 -9.84
N TRP A 97 7.46 8.68 -9.49
CA TRP A 97 6.28 8.73 -10.35
C TRP A 97 6.16 10.11 -10.98
N THR A 98 5.74 10.16 -12.24
CA THR A 98 5.57 11.41 -12.99
C THR A 98 4.18 11.98 -12.72
N VAL A 99 4.10 13.23 -12.30
CA VAL A 99 2.82 13.95 -12.15
C VAL A 99 2.21 14.21 -13.52
N ARG A 100 0.97 13.74 -13.73
CA ARG A 100 0.20 13.89 -14.97
C ARG A 100 -0.86 15.00 -14.84
N GLN A 101 -1.47 15.12 -13.67
CA GLN A 101 -2.51 16.11 -13.38
C GLN A 101 -2.48 16.46 -11.89
N ALA A 102 -2.68 17.75 -11.55
CA ALA A 102 -2.71 18.22 -10.18
C ALA A 102 -3.75 19.34 -9.99
N GLU A 103 -4.71 19.07 -9.12
CA GLU A 103 -5.82 19.93 -8.73
C GLU A 103 -5.97 19.91 -7.20
N ASP A 104 -6.91 20.67 -6.67
CA ASP A 104 -7.01 20.89 -5.22
C ASP A 104 -7.48 19.62 -4.48
N SER A 105 -8.26 18.76 -5.13
CA SER A 105 -8.78 17.50 -4.59
C SER A 105 -8.50 16.28 -5.48
N LEU A 106 -7.64 16.43 -6.50
CA LEU A 106 -7.22 15.35 -7.40
C LEU A 106 -5.70 15.44 -7.71
N LEU A 107 -4.99 14.32 -7.61
CA LEU A 107 -3.62 14.18 -8.09
C LEU A 107 -3.50 12.89 -8.88
N VAL A 108 -3.05 12.98 -10.14
CA VAL A 108 -2.78 11.83 -11.00
C VAL A 108 -1.29 11.73 -11.24
N VAL A 109 -0.71 10.58 -10.92
CA VAL A 109 0.71 10.26 -11.16
C VAL A 109 0.83 8.97 -11.96
N GLY A 110 1.93 8.78 -12.68
CA GLY A 110 2.16 7.55 -13.45
C GLY A 110 3.57 6.97 -13.35
N LEU A 111 3.64 5.66 -13.55
CA LEU A 111 4.85 4.86 -13.63
C LEU A 111 4.76 3.96 -14.87
N THR A 112 5.63 4.20 -15.84
CA THR A 112 5.68 3.43 -17.10
C THR A 112 6.89 2.49 -17.06
N SER A 113 6.78 1.31 -17.70
CA SER A 113 7.93 0.40 -17.83
C SER A 113 9.14 1.09 -18.46
N SER A 114 10.32 0.75 -17.95
CA SER A 114 11.61 1.25 -18.42
C SER A 114 12.59 0.09 -18.59
N GLU A 115 13.79 0.37 -19.10
CA GLU A 115 14.86 -0.63 -19.11
C GLU A 115 15.17 -1.14 -17.71
N GLU A 116 15.19 -0.26 -16.70
CA GLU A 116 15.45 -0.61 -15.30
C GLU A 116 14.36 -1.51 -14.71
N THR A 117 13.08 -1.22 -14.95
CA THR A 117 12.00 -2.08 -14.44
C THR A 117 12.03 -3.44 -15.12
N ARG A 118 12.33 -3.50 -16.42
CA ARG A 118 12.41 -4.76 -17.19
C ARG A 118 13.54 -5.69 -16.75
N LEU A 119 14.55 -5.20 -16.04
CA LEU A 119 15.56 -6.05 -15.40
C LEU A 119 14.98 -6.92 -14.27
N GLN A 120 13.89 -6.46 -13.63
CA GLN A 120 13.24 -7.15 -12.51
C GLN A 120 11.86 -7.70 -12.89
N PHE A 121 11.17 -7.07 -13.84
CA PHE A 121 9.82 -7.37 -14.28
C PHE A 121 9.68 -7.14 -15.79
N PRO A 122 9.93 -8.17 -16.62
CA PRO A 122 10.14 -8.03 -18.05
C PRO A 122 8.84 -7.81 -18.84
N TRP A 123 7.88 -7.04 -18.33
CA TRP A 123 6.65 -6.67 -19.03
C TRP A 123 6.63 -5.18 -19.35
N ASP A 124 6.02 -4.84 -20.47
CA ASP A 124 5.66 -3.46 -20.78
C ASP A 124 4.30 -3.09 -20.18
N PHE A 125 4.29 -2.00 -19.40
CA PHE A 125 3.10 -1.54 -18.69
C PHE A 125 3.07 -0.01 -18.61
N ASP A 126 1.87 0.52 -18.40
CA ASP A 126 1.68 1.91 -17.97
C ASP A 126 0.72 1.96 -16.79
N ALA A 127 1.28 2.21 -15.61
CA ALA A 127 0.53 2.35 -14.37
C ALA A 127 0.21 3.81 -14.10
N GLN A 128 -0.97 4.05 -13.56
CA GLN A 128 -1.44 5.35 -13.09
C GLN A 128 -2.03 5.16 -11.70
N LEU A 129 -1.72 6.09 -10.80
CA LEU A 129 -2.31 6.16 -9.48
C LEU A 129 -3.00 7.52 -9.35
N THR A 130 -4.30 7.48 -9.14
CA THR A 130 -5.14 8.65 -8.94
C THR A 130 -5.49 8.76 -7.47
N PHE A 131 -5.13 9.88 -6.86
CA PHE A 131 -5.54 10.26 -5.53
C PHE A 131 -6.68 11.25 -5.64
N SER A 132 -7.83 10.94 -5.06
CA SER A 132 -8.95 11.88 -4.95
C SER A 132 -9.41 12.02 -3.51
N LEU A 133 -9.74 13.25 -3.11
CA LEU A 133 -10.17 13.57 -1.76
C LEU A 133 -11.58 14.17 -1.80
N VAL A 134 -12.52 13.55 -1.10
CA VAL A 134 -13.89 14.06 -0.93
C VAL A 134 -14.26 13.97 0.55
N GLY A 135 -14.51 15.13 1.18
CA GLY A 135 -14.64 15.23 2.62
C GLY A 135 -13.40 14.67 3.32
N THR A 136 -13.57 13.59 4.09
CA THR A 136 -12.48 12.90 4.80
C THR A 136 -12.09 11.56 4.15
N ARG A 137 -12.65 11.26 2.96
CA ARG A 137 -12.33 10.05 2.20
C ARG A 137 -11.26 10.32 1.16
N LEU A 138 -10.12 9.66 1.32
CA LEU A 138 -9.07 9.55 0.32
C LEU A 138 -9.26 8.25 -0.48
N THR A 139 -9.43 8.37 -1.78
CA THR A 139 -9.45 7.22 -2.71
C THR A 139 -8.14 7.14 -3.48
N LEU A 140 -7.53 5.96 -3.48
CA LEU A 140 -6.38 5.57 -4.30
C LEU A 140 -6.91 4.65 -5.41
N ASP A 141 -6.99 5.14 -6.64
CA ASP A 141 -7.37 4.34 -7.81
C ASP A 141 -6.11 3.99 -8.61
N PHE A 142 -5.76 2.71 -8.64
CA PHE A 142 -4.64 2.17 -9.40
C PHE A 142 -5.12 1.58 -10.70
N ASP A 143 -4.78 2.23 -11.81
CA ASP A 143 -4.96 1.74 -13.16
C ASP A 143 -3.65 1.18 -13.71
N VAL A 144 -3.69 0.02 -14.35
CA VAL A 144 -2.55 -0.47 -15.14
C VAL A 144 -2.99 -0.94 -16.51
N GLU A 145 -2.34 -0.39 -17.53
CA GLU A 145 -2.44 -0.85 -18.91
C GLU A 145 -1.36 -1.88 -19.20
N ASN A 146 -1.76 -3.01 -19.76
CA ASN A 146 -0.81 -3.96 -20.32
C ASN A 146 -0.39 -3.52 -21.72
N ARG A 147 0.85 -3.07 -21.87
CA ARG A 147 1.45 -2.67 -23.15
C ARG A 147 2.32 -3.77 -23.76
N ASP A 148 2.42 -4.92 -23.10
CA ASP A 148 3.13 -6.09 -23.58
C ASP A 148 2.26 -6.89 -24.57
N THR A 149 2.84 -7.92 -25.17
CA THR A 149 2.13 -8.87 -26.03
C THR A 149 1.70 -10.13 -25.29
N ARG A 150 2.08 -10.26 -24.00
CA ARG A 150 1.70 -11.36 -23.10
C ARG A 150 0.78 -10.86 -22.00
N PRO A 151 -0.01 -11.74 -21.37
CA PRO A 151 -0.73 -11.39 -20.15
C PRO A 151 0.22 -10.82 -19.07
N LEU A 152 -0.14 -9.66 -18.53
CA LEU A 152 0.59 -8.96 -17.48
C LEU A 152 0.15 -9.51 -16.12
N PRO A 153 1.03 -10.14 -15.32
CA PRO A 153 0.67 -10.53 -13.97
C PRO A 153 0.49 -9.30 -13.08
N LEU A 154 -0.62 -9.24 -12.34
CA LEU A 154 -0.99 -8.15 -11.46
C LEU A 154 -1.01 -8.64 -10.01
N HIS A 155 0.02 -8.26 -9.26
CA HIS A 155 0.07 -8.36 -7.81
C HIS A 155 0.27 -6.97 -7.21
N LEU A 156 -0.83 -6.41 -6.71
CA LEU A 156 -0.88 -5.08 -6.10
C LEU A 156 -1.12 -5.23 -4.60
N GLY A 157 -0.54 -4.32 -3.82
CA GLY A 157 -0.94 -4.08 -2.45
C GLY A 157 -0.70 -2.63 -2.05
N PHE A 158 -1.38 -2.19 -1.00
CA PHE A 158 -1.10 -0.94 -0.32
C PHE A 158 -0.68 -1.21 1.11
N HIS A 159 0.31 -0.47 1.61
CA HIS A 159 0.87 -0.69 2.95
C HIS A 159 0.63 0.51 3.89
N PRO A 160 -0.61 0.93 4.16
CA PRO A 160 -0.87 2.11 4.97
C PRO A 160 -0.42 1.90 6.42
N TYR A 161 0.32 2.86 6.97
CA TYR A 161 0.72 2.92 8.37
C TYR A 161 -0.21 3.87 9.12
N PHE A 162 -1.21 3.35 9.81
CA PHE A 162 -2.11 4.17 10.61
C PHE A 162 -1.46 4.52 11.95
N ARG A 163 -1.56 5.79 12.35
CA ARG A 163 -1.02 6.26 13.64
C ARG A 163 -1.84 5.67 14.78
N VAL A 164 -1.24 4.73 15.50
CA VAL A 164 -1.82 4.09 16.68
C VAL A 164 -0.74 4.14 17.76
N PRO A 165 -0.84 5.05 18.75
CA PRO A 165 0.13 5.14 19.83
C PRO A 165 0.32 3.77 20.49
N ASP A 166 1.56 3.41 20.81
CA ASP A 166 1.88 2.10 21.40
C ASP A 166 1.06 1.84 22.67
N ALA A 167 0.88 2.88 23.50
CA ALA A 167 0.06 2.85 24.70
C ALA A 167 -1.44 2.62 24.44
N ALA A 168 -1.93 2.88 23.22
CA ALA A 168 -3.32 2.68 22.83
C ALA A 168 -3.58 1.30 22.21
N LYS A 169 -2.54 0.54 21.86
CA LYS A 169 -2.70 -0.76 21.17
C LYS A 169 -3.46 -1.81 21.96
N ALA A 170 -3.47 -1.73 23.29
CA ALA A 170 -4.24 -2.62 24.15
C ALA A 170 -5.77 -2.49 23.96
N VAL A 171 -6.24 -1.39 23.37
CA VAL A 171 -7.66 -1.13 23.10
C VAL A 171 -7.95 -0.82 21.62
N ALA A 172 -6.92 -0.87 20.77
CA ALA A 172 -7.09 -0.73 19.33
C ALA A 172 -7.59 -2.05 18.73
N THR A 173 -8.40 -1.98 17.67
CA THR A 173 -8.99 -3.16 17.04
C THR A 173 -9.01 -3.03 15.52
N VAL A 174 -8.82 -4.15 14.82
CA VAL A 174 -9.06 -4.29 13.38
C VAL A 174 -10.21 -5.28 13.20
N GLU A 175 -11.30 -4.84 12.59
CA GLU A 175 -12.51 -5.65 12.41
C GLU A 175 -12.32 -6.69 11.28
N THR A 176 -12.59 -7.97 11.54
CA THR A 176 -12.45 -9.04 10.55
C THR A 176 -13.30 -10.24 10.93
N ASP A 177 -13.76 -10.99 9.94
CA ASP A 177 -14.44 -12.28 10.06
C ASP A 177 -13.50 -13.48 9.80
N ALA A 178 -12.21 -13.22 9.57
CA ALA A 178 -11.20 -14.24 9.38
C ALA A 178 -11.17 -15.23 10.54
N THR A 179 -10.91 -16.50 10.21
CA THR A 179 -10.81 -17.60 11.18
C THR A 179 -9.43 -18.25 11.17
N HIS A 180 -8.60 -17.92 10.17
CA HIS A 180 -7.24 -18.42 10.02
C HIS A 180 -6.30 -17.27 9.67
N ALA A 181 -5.04 -17.41 10.04
CA ALA A 181 -3.99 -16.48 9.69
C ALA A 181 -2.73 -17.23 9.28
N TRP A 182 -2.04 -16.73 8.26
CA TRP A 182 -0.63 -17.04 8.09
C TRP A 182 0.18 -16.13 9.02
N ASP A 183 0.82 -16.75 10.02
CA ASP A 183 1.77 -16.10 10.92
C ASP A 183 3.10 -15.94 10.18
N ASN A 184 3.38 -14.72 9.73
CA ASN A 184 4.55 -14.44 8.93
C ASN A 184 5.83 -14.40 9.78
N PHE A 185 5.75 -14.24 11.10
CA PHE A 185 6.93 -14.33 11.96
C PHE A 185 7.38 -15.80 12.11
N HIS A 186 6.44 -16.70 12.43
CA HIS A 186 6.72 -18.13 12.64
C HIS A 186 6.64 -18.98 11.35
N LYS A 187 6.21 -18.39 10.23
CA LYS A 187 6.07 -19.04 8.91
C LYS A 187 5.15 -20.26 8.93
N ARG A 188 3.94 -20.11 9.49
CA ARG A 188 2.94 -21.20 9.56
C ARG A 188 1.51 -20.67 9.56
N GLU A 189 0.57 -21.51 9.13
CA GLU A 189 -0.86 -21.27 9.32
C GLU A 189 -1.25 -21.50 10.80
N VAL A 190 -2.10 -20.63 11.34
CA VAL A 190 -2.64 -20.72 12.70
C VAL A 190 -4.14 -20.41 12.71
N PRO A 191 -4.92 -21.00 13.65
CA PRO A 191 -6.26 -20.50 13.95
C PRO A 191 -6.20 -19.05 14.42
N PHE A 192 -7.09 -18.21 13.91
CA PHE A 192 -7.19 -16.80 14.29
C PHE A 192 -8.35 -16.59 15.26
N THR A 193 -8.08 -15.92 16.37
CA THR A 193 -9.07 -15.66 17.44
C THR A 193 -9.15 -14.18 17.81
N GLY A 194 -8.51 -13.31 17.03
CA GLY A 194 -8.37 -11.89 17.29
C GLY A 194 -6.90 -11.44 17.29
N PHE A 195 -6.71 -10.12 17.26
CA PHE A 195 -5.39 -9.50 17.35
C PHE A 195 -5.03 -9.16 18.79
N ASP A 196 -3.83 -9.52 19.22
CA ASP A 196 -3.15 -8.86 20.34
C ASP A 196 -2.07 -7.92 19.77
N LEU A 197 -2.45 -6.66 19.57
CA LEU A 197 -1.58 -5.64 18.98
C LEU A 197 -0.43 -5.20 19.93
N THR A 198 -0.36 -5.74 21.15
CA THR A 198 0.67 -5.41 22.15
C THR A 198 1.87 -6.36 22.14
N LEU A 199 1.80 -7.43 21.33
CA LEU A 199 2.90 -8.37 21.14
C LEU A 199 4.17 -7.66 20.62
N PRO A 200 5.38 -8.23 20.83
CA PRO A 200 6.61 -7.65 20.29
C PRO A 200 6.54 -7.33 18.80
N GLU A 201 5.92 -8.24 18.04
CA GLU A 201 5.58 -8.09 16.64
C GLU A 201 4.28 -8.84 16.35
N VAL A 202 3.38 -8.22 15.59
CA VAL A 202 2.26 -8.87 14.93
C VAL A 202 2.52 -8.76 13.45
N ASP A 203 2.49 -9.88 12.73
CA ASP A 203 2.62 -9.94 11.28
C ASP A 203 1.74 -11.08 10.76
N LEU A 204 0.45 -10.79 10.60
CA LEU A 204 -0.57 -11.79 10.29
C LEU A 204 -1.23 -11.48 8.94
N HIS A 205 -1.30 -12.51 8.10
CA HIS A 205 -1.94 -12.43 6.78
C HIS A 205 -3.24 -13.24 6.82
N LEU A 206 -4.38 -12.56 6.74
CA LEU A 206 -5.73 -13.12 6.82
C LEU A 206 -6.27 -13.38 5.42
N ARG A 207 -6.24 -14.65 4.97
CA ARG A 207 -6.63 -15.09 3.62
C ARG A 207 -8.14 -15.34 3.46
N ASP A 208 -8.84 -15.51 4.57
CA ASP A 208 -10.28 -15.81 4.61
C ASP A 208 -11.12 -14.63 5.11
N HIS A 209 -10.53 -13.43 5.23
CA HIS A 209 -11.29 -12.19 5.40
C HIS A 209 -12.19 -11.96 4.18
N SER A 210 -13.50 -11.90 4.37
CA SER A 210 -14.46 -11.90 3.25
C SER A 210 -14.96 -10.51 2.86
N GLY A 211 -14.79 -9.52 3.73
CA GLY A 211 -15.28 -8.16 3.51
C GLY A 211 -14.48 -7.38 2.45
N PRO A 212 -15.13 -6.51 1.65
CA PRO A 212 -14.46 -5.56 0.76
C PRO A 212 -13.92 -4.34 1.53
N GLY A 213 -13.45 -4.55 2.76
CA GLY A 213 -13.11 -3.48 3.69
C GLY A 213 -13.01 -3.94 5.14
N THR A 214 -12.46 -3.07 5.98
CA THR A 214 -12.33 -3.26 7.42
C THR A 214 -12.42 -1.91 8.14
N ARG A 215 -12.46 -1.95 9.46
CA ARG A 215 -12.44 -0.77 10.31
C ARG A 215 -11.34 -0.91 11.35
N LEU A 216 -10.51 0.13 11.46
CA LEU A 216 -9.49 0.26 12.49
C LEU A 216 -9.95 1.26 13.55
N THR A 217 -10.12 0.79 14.78
CA THR A 217 -10.22 1.67 15.96
C THR A 217 -8.83 1.93 16.50
N ARG A 218 -8.39 3.19 16.52
CA ARG A 218 -7.01 3.60 16.86
C ARG A 218 -6.78 3.88 18.35
N GLY A 219 -7.84 3.82 19.16
CA GLY A 219 -7.84 4.10 20.59
C GLY A 219 -8.48 5.44 20.96
N PRO A 220 -8.49 5.80 22.25
CA PRO A 220 -9.20 6.97 22.76
C PRO A 220 -8.73 8.29 22.14
N GLY A 221 -9.67 9.14 21.73
CA GLY A 221 -9.40 10.47 21.20
C GLY A 221 -8.97 10.52 19.72
N ALA A 222 -8.69 9.36 19.11
CA ALA A 222 -8.42 9.26 17.68
C ALA A 222 -9.69 8.84 16.92
N ARG A 223 -9.89 9.38 15.72
CA ARG A 223 -10.98 8.96 14.85
C ARG A 223 -10.76 7.52 14.37
N PRO A 224 -11.80 6.65 14.34
CA PRO A 224 -11.68 5.36 13.69
C PRO A 224 -11.43 5.56 12.20
N VAL A 225 -10.75 4.62 11.55
CA VAL A 225 -10.51 4.64 10.11
C VAL A 225 -11.33 3.53 9.47
N HIS A 226 -12.10 3.89 8.46
CA HIS A 226 -12.85 2.98 7.61
C HIS A 226 -12.07 2.76 6.32
N LEU A 227 -11.85 1.49 6.00
CA LEU A 227 -11.13 1.04 4.81
C LEU A 227 -12.10 0.27 3.93
N SER A 228 -12.13 0.58 2.63
CA SER A 228 -12.81 -0.24 1.63
C SER A 228 -11.96 -0.40 0.40
N TRP A 229 -12.14 -1.49 -0.33
CA TRP A 229 -11.31 -1.79 -1.49
C TRP A 229 -12.09 -2.58 -2.53
N SER A 230 -11.61 -2.54 -3.78
CA SER A 230 -12.20 -3.32 -4.85
C SER A 230 -12.09 -4.84 -4.59
N PRO A 231 -13.00 -5.66 -5.13
CA PRO A 231 -13.05 -7.10 -4.84
C PRO A 231 -11.78 -7.88 -5.17
N GLU A 232 -10.89 -7.34 -5.99
CA GLU A 232 -9.60 -7.92 -6.39
C GLU A 232 -8.63 -8.06 -5.21
N PHE A 233 -8.78 -7.27 -4.16
CA PHE A 233 -8.00 -7.41 -2.93
C PHE A 233 -8.57 -8.56 -2.09
N LYS A 234 -7.83 -9.67 -2.04
CA LYS A 234 -8.25 -10.95 -1.43
C LYS A 234 -7.55 -11.24 -0.11
N LEU A 235 -6.64 -10.38 0.33
CA LEU A 235 -5.82 -10.60 1.51
C LEU A 235 -5.79 -9.34 2.36
N LEU A 236 -6.06 -9.51 3.66
CA LEU A 236 -5.85 -8.49 4.67
C LEU A 236 -4.60 -8.82 5.49
N VAL A 237 -3.58 -7.95 5.46
CA VAL A 237 -2.39 -8.09 6.30
C VAL A 237 -2.42 -7.07 7.42
N VAL A 238 -2.08 -7.49 8.64
CA VAL A 238 -1.93 -6.59 9.79
C VAL A 238 -0.52 -6.72 10.35
N TRP A 239 0.18 -5.60 10.39
CA TRP A 239 1.55 -5.53 10.90
C TRP A 239 1.73 -4.43 11.94
N THR A 240 2.38 -4.73 13.07
CA THR A 240 2.74 -3.74 14.09
C THR A 240 3.92 -4.22 14.92
N LEU A 241 4.71 -3.27 15.44
CA LEU A 241 5.83 -3.52 16.33
C LEU A 241 5.61 -2.83 17.67
N ARG A 242 5.94 -3.51 18.77
CA ARG A 242 5.97 -2.87 20.10
C ARG A 242 6.93 -1.68 20.12
N GLY A 243 6.53 -0.61 20.78
CA GLY A 243 7.31 0.63 20.91
C GLY A 243 7.30 1.49 19.65
N LYS A 244 6.44 1.19 18.67
CA LYS A 244 6.22 2.00 17.47
C LYS A 244 4.77 2.43 17.37
N ASP A 245 4.52 3.69 17.07
CA ASP A 245 3.18 4.27 17.08
C ASP A 245 2.40 4.03 15.77
N PHE A 246 2.42 2.80 15.26
CA PHE A 246 1.65 2.42 14.08
C PHE A 246 0.99 1.06 14.20
N VAL A 247 -0.09 0.90 13.42
CA VAL A 247 -0.65 -0.39 12.99
C VAL A 247 -0.86 -0.30 11.48
N CYS A 248 -0.29 -1.24 10.74
CA CYS A 248 -0.53 -1.38 9.32
C CYS A 248 -1.75 -2.27 9.08
N VAL A 249 -2.61 -1.86 8.14
CA VAL A 249 -3.82 -2.62 7.75
C VAL A 249 -3.89 -2.61 6.23
N GLU A 250 -3.48 -3.70 5.62
CA GLU A 250 -3.01 -3.72 4.23
C GLU A 250 -3.88 -4.62 3.36
N PRO A 251 -4.53 -4.07 2.30
CA PRO A 251 -5.19 -4.87 1.29
C PRO A 251 -4.18 -5.30 0.20
N TRP A 252 -4.02 -6.61 -0.02
CA TRP A 252 -3.22 -7.17 -1.11
C TRP A 252 -4.08 -8.03 -2.04
N THR A 253 -3.76 -8.06 -3.33
CA THR A 253 -4.49 -8.88 -4.32
C THR A 253 -4.19 -10.37 -4.21
N ALA A 254 -2.99 -10.72 -3.74
CA ALA A 254 -2.56 -12.10 -3.55
C ALA A 254 -1.56 -12.24 -2.38
N ALA A 255 -1.28 -13.48 -1.97
CA ALA A 255 -0.28 -13.78 -0.95
C ALA A 255 1.16 -13.51 -1.43
N GLY A 256 2.10 -13.34 -0.50
CA GLY A 256 3.53 -13.29 -0.82
C GLY A 256 3.97 -14.51 -1.62
N GLY A 257 4.84 -14.30 -2.60
CA GLY A 257 5.29 -15.35 -3.53
C GLY A 257 4.35 -15.64 -4.70
N ALA A 258 3.19 -14.98 -4.81
CA ALA A 258 2.22 -15.23 -5.89
C ALA A 258 2.81 -15.09 -7.30
N LEU A 259 3.72 -14.13 -7.54
CA LEU A 259 4.39 -13.99 -8.84
C LEU A 259 5.29 -15.20 -9.18
N ALA A 260 5.81 -15.91 -8.18
CA ALA A 260 6.62 -17.11 -8.38
C ALA A 260 5.77 -18.38 -8.54
N THR A 261 4.64 -18.46 -7.83
CA THR A 261 3.79 -19.67 -7.78
C THR A 261 2.61 -19.62 -8.76
N GLY A 262 2.22 -18.43 -9.21
CA GLY A 262 0.98 -18.16 -9.96
C GLY A 262 -0.30 -18.21 -9.11
N GLN A 263 -0.21 -18.55 -7.82
CA GLN A 263 -1.39 -18.78 -6.98
C GLN A 263 -2.10 -17.47 -6.64
N GLY A 264 -3.36 -17.34 -7.05
CA GLY A 264 -4.20 -16.15 -6.79
C GLY A 264 -3.77 -14.91 -7.58
N LEU A 265 -2.84 -15.05 -8.53
CA LEU A 265 -2.31 -13.95 -9.32
C LEU A 265 -3.31 -13.53 -10.40
N LEU A 266 -3.66 -12.25 -10.42
CA LEU A 266 -4.49 -11.67 -11.47
C LEU A 266 -3.67 -11.46 -12.74
N HIS A 267 -4.33 -11.40 -13.88
CA HIS A 267 -3.69 -11.12 -15.16
C HIS A 267 -4.49 -10.05 -15.91
N VAL A 268 -3.79 -9.16 -16.60
CA VAL A 268 -4.37 -8.17 -17.51
C VAL A 268 -3.99 -8.58 -18.93
N GLU A 269 -4.96 -8.78 -19.82
CA GLU A 269 -4.68 -9.23 -21.19
C GLU A 269 -4.00 -8.13 -22.03
N PRO A 270 -3.26 -8.47 -23.10
CA PRO A 270 -2.61 -7.49 -23.96
C PRO A 270 -3.55 -6.39 -24.47
N GLY A 271 -3.18 -5.13 -24.25
CA GLY A 271 -3.99 -3.96 -24.63
C GLY A 271 -5.17 -3.66 -23.69
N GLU A 272 -5.41 -4.48 -22.67
CA GLU A 272 -6.43 -4.23 -21.66
C GLU A 272 -5.91 -3.40 -20.48
N ARG A 273 -6.85 -2.95 -19.66
CA ARG A 273 -6.62 -2.21 -18.42
C ARG A 273 -7.32 -2.89 -17.25
N ALA A 274 -6.68 -2.86 -16.09
CA ALA A 274 -7.32 -3.15 -14.81
C ALA A 274 -7.28 -1.91 -13.92
N SER A 275 -8.38 -1.63 -13.22
CA SER A 275 -8.53 -0.55 -12.25
C SER A 275 -8.94 -1.14 -10.91
N LEU A 276 -8.18 -0.83 -9.85
CA LEU A 276 -8.37 -1.30 -8.49
C LEU A 276 -8.35 -0.10 -7.54
N ALA A 277 -9.40 0.07 -6.74
CA ALA A 277 -9.56 1.19 -5.82
C ALA A 277 -9.33 0.76 -4.36
N PHE A 278 -8.78 1.67 -3.58
CA PHE A 278 -8.64 1.57 -2.12
C PHE A 278 -9.01 2.91 -1.48
N ASP A 279 -10.01 2.89 -0.61
CA ASP A 279 -10.51 4.05 0.12
C ASP A 279 -10.07 4.02 1.58
N ILE A 280 -9.76 5.22 2.09
CA ILE A 280 -9.47 5.49 3.49
C ILE A 280 -10.32 6.67 3.94
N GLU A 281 -11.18 6.47 4.92
CA GLU A 281 -12.04 7.51 5.49
C GLU A 281 -11.87 7.59 7.01
N ALA A 282 -11.67 8.81 7.54
CA ALA A 282 -11.43 9.07 8.97
C ALA A 282 -12.36 10.15 9.52
#